data_AF-A0A0H2R9N1-F1
#
_entry.id   AF-A0A0H2R9N1-F1
#
_cell.length_a   1.000
_cell.length_b   1.000
_cell.length_c   1.000
_cell.angle_alpha   90.00
_cell.angle_beta   90.00
_cell.angle_gamma   90.00
#
_symmetry.space_group_name_H-M   'P 1'
#
loop_
_entity.id
_entity.type
_entity.pdbx_description
1 polymer ?
#
loop_
_entity_poly.entity_id
_entity_poly.type
_entity_poly.pdbx_seq_one_letter_code
_entity_poly.pdbx_strand_id
1 'polypeptide(L)'
;MFGAGTLVDERIHISRIQRADETIFLWLQVTGGQILLPILVLTIVLSRHVHRNPVFINFCCSWIVSSVVYSLLWVPTRFNSSSGDDLELSSVYRGRSDPKDLSLNPSPQECLIQASLINGVLPLTACTTLGIVVQLLSNLYYLKKGNLEDGFKKRHMFTLSLLVFPYLVFLLFTLVSVVVGSPIAVDANRIPIPNSNLAIPGVFYCVIVLDNLTGSRMFSLARAPVFLSLAFCALSLLFEGTFIASLCQRNHS
;
A
#
# COMPACT_ATOMS: atom_id res chain seq x y z
N MET A 1 -37.67 -28.44 6.29
CA MET A 1 -36.39 -29.11 6.61
C MET A 1 -35.41 -29.04 5.42
N PHE A 2 -35.40 -27.92 4.69
CA PHE A 2 -34.44 -27.57 3.64
C PHE A 2 -33.81 -26.25 4.11
N GLY A 3 -32.50 -26.21 4.38
CA GLY A 3 -31.86 -24.95 4.76
C GLY A 3 -30.47 -25.02 5.36
N ALA A 4 -30.07 -26.15 5.95
CA ALA A 4 -28.73 -26.28 6.53
C ALA A 4 -27.65 -26.68 5.49
N GLY A 5 -27.99 -27.52 4.51
CA GLY A 5 -27.02 -28.02 3.52
C GLY A 5 -26.55 -26.97 2.51
N THR A 6 -27.44 -26.09 2.06
CA THR A 6 -27.13 -25.05 1.06
C THR A 6 -26.23 -23.94 1.60
N LEU A 7 -26.45 -23.51 2.85
CA LEU A 7 -25.61 -22.49 3.50
C LEU A 7 -24.18 -22.98 3.80
N VAL A 8 -24.01 -24.27 4.06
CA VAL A 8 -22.67 -24.85 4.28
C VAL A 8 -21.90 -24.91 2.97
N ASP A 9 -22.54 -25.32 1.88
CA ASP A 9 -21.90 -25.43 0.57
C ASP A 9 -21.50 -24.05 0.00
N GLU A 10 -22.36 -23.04 0.15
CA GLU A 10 -22.07 -21.66 -0.25
C GLU A 10 -20.86 -21.08 0.51
N ARG A 11 -20.78 -21.33 1.83
CA ARG A 11 -19.63 -20.91 2.64
C ARG A 11 -18.33 -21.59 2.19
N ILE A 12 -18.39 -22.88 1.88
CA ILE A 12 -17.23 -23.63 1.39
C ILE A 12 -16.76 -23.04 0.05
N HIS A 13 -17.69 -22.73 -0.85
CA HIS A 13 -17.36 -22.17 -2.15
C HIS A 13 -16.67 -20.80 -2.05
N ILE A 14 -17.24 -19.88 -1.26
CA ILE A 14 -16.66 -18.55 -1.02
C ILE A 14 -15.25 -18.67 -0.42
N SER A 15 -15.05 -19.59 0.52
CA SER A 15 -13.75 -19.78 1.17
C SER A 15 -12.64 -20.25 0.22
N ARG A 16 -12.98 -21.00 -0.84
CA ARG A 16 -12.01 -21.47 -1.84
C ARG A 16 -11.57 -20.35 -2.78
N ILE A 17 -12.52 -19.55 -3.27
CA ILE A 17 -12.24 -18.39 -4.13
C ILE A 17 -11.30 -17.43 -3.39
N GLN A 18 -11.64 -17.12 -2.14
CA GLN A 18 -10.84 -16.24 -1.30
C GLN A 18 -9.38 -16.70 -1.11
N ARG A 19 -9.13 -18.02 -0.97
CA ARG A 19 -7.76 -18.56 -0.86
C ARG A 19 -6.96 -18.46 -2.16
N ALA A 20 -7.62 -18.65 -3.31
CA ALA A 20 -6.96 -18.55 -4.60
C ALA A 20 -6.49 -17.10 -4.83
N ASP A 21 -7.35 -16.13 -4.56
CA ASP A 21 -7.04 -14.71 -4.66
C ASP A 21 -5.92 -14.29 -3.70
N GLU A 22 -5.94 -14.81 -2.45
CA GLU A 22 -4.89 -14.60 -1.45
C GLU A 22 -3.53 -15.07 -1.97
N THR A 23 -3.49 -16.29 -2.49
CA THR A 23 -2.26 -16.91 -2.98
C THR A 23 -1.71 -16.11 -4.16
N ILE A 24 -2.55 -15.78 -5.14
CA ILE A 24 -2.14 -15.02 -6.33
C ILE A 24 -1.62 -13.64 -5.95
N PHE A 25 -2.33 -12.94 -5.07
CA PHE A 25 -1.94 -11.61 -4.61
C PHE A 25 -0.56 -11.63 -3.93
N LEU A 26 -0.34 -12.58 -3.00
CA LEU A 26 0.92 -12.72 -2.29
C LEU A 26 2.07 -13.10 -3.23
N TRP A 27 1.84 -14.04 -4.15
CA TRP A 27 2.84 -14.42 -5.15
C TRP A 27 3.24 -13.23 -6.03
N LEU A 28 2.27 -12.45 -6.49
CA LEU A 28 2.52 -11.24 -7.26
C LEU A 28 3.34 -10.23 -6.46
N GLN A 29 3.01 -10.06 -5.18
CA GLN A 29 3.63 -9.05 -4.33
C GLN A 29 5.05 -9.41 -3.91
N VAL A 30 5.31 -10.69 -3.63
CA VAL A 30 6.65 -11.21 -3.32
C VAL A 30 7.53 -11.23 -4.57
N THR A 31 7.04 -11.82 -5.66
CA THR A 31 7.84 -11.95 -6.89
C THR A 31 8.12 -10.59 -7.52
N GLY A 32 7.09 -9.74 -7.63
CA GLY A 32 7.22 -8.42 -8.22
C GLY A 32 7.98 -7.46 -7.31
N GLY A 33 7.63 -7.40 -6.03
CA GLY A 33 8.13 -6.37 -5.12
C GLY A 33 9.41 -6.71 -4.37
N GLN A 34 9.61 -7.97 -3.96
CA GLN A 34 10.78 -8.33 -3.15
C GLN A 34 11.93 -8.92 -3.99
N ILE A 35 11.64 -9.48 -5.17
CA ILE A 35 12.66 -10.10 -6.03
C ILE A 35 12.93 -9.21 -7.26
N LEU A 36 11.91 -9.01 -8.11
CA LEU A 36 12.10 -8.36 -9.41
C LEU A 36 12.50 -6.88 -9.27
N LEU A 37 11.82 -6.13 -8.41
CA LEU A 37 12.07 -4.69 -8.22
C LEU A 37 13.46 -4.38 -7.61
N PRO A 38 13.94 -5.06 -6.56
CA PRO A 38 15.29 -4.86 -6.04
C PRO A 38 16.37 -5.21 -7.06
N ILE A 39 16.22 -6.30 -7.82
CA ILE A 39 17.13 -6.66 -8.91
C ILE A 39 17.15 -5.55 -9.96
N LEU A 40 16.00 -5.01 -10.34
CA LEU A 40 15.88 -3.93 -11.31
C LEU A 40 16.54 -2.64 -10.80
N VAL A 41 16.31 -2.25 -9.54
CA VAL A 41 16.97 -1.08 -8.91
C VAL A 41 18.48 -1.28 -8.87
N LEU A 42 18.94 -2.46 -8.43
CA LEU A 42 20.35 -2.79 -8.38
C LEU A 42 21.00 -2.73 -9.77
N THR A 43 20.33 -3.26 -10.78
CA THR A 43 20.80 -3.23 -12.18
C THR A 43 20.94 -1.79 -12.68
N ILE A 44 19.97 -0.92 -12.40
CA ILE A 44 20.01 0.50 -12.80
C ILE A 44 21.12 1.26 -12.08
N VAL A 45 21.33 0.97 -10.79
CA VAL A 45 22.36 1.63 -9.96
C VAL A 45 23.77 1.15 -10.34
N LEU A 46 23.93 -0.12 -10.72
CA LEU A 46 25.23 -0.67 -11.15
C LEU A 46 25.55 -0.34 -12.61
N SER A 47 24.53 -0.15 -13.45
CA SER A 47 24.75 0.24 -14.84
C SER A 47 25.34 1.66 -14.93
N ARG A 48 26.53 1.76 -15.51
CA ARG A 48 27.20 3.04 -15.78
C ARG A 48 26.67 3.73 -17.03
N HIS A 49 25.98 3.00 -17.91
CA HIS A 49 25.56 3.51 -19.22
C HIS A 49 24.14 4.09 -19.23
N VAL A 50 23.31 3.75 -18.23
CA VAL A 50 21.89 4.16 -18.21
C VAL A 50 21.73 5.49 -17.48
N HIS A 51 21.11 6.47 -18.14
CA HIS A 51 20.70 7.72 -17.49
C HIS A 51 19.68 7.43 -16.38
N ARG A 52 20.10 7.66 -15.13
CA ARG A 52 19.30 7.33 -13.95
C ARG A 52 18.25 8.41 -13.72
N ASN A 53 16.98 8.05 -13.82
CA ASN A 53 15.89 8.92 -13.41
C ASN A 53 15.56 8.65 -11.93
N PRO A 54 15.87 9.57 -11.00
CA PRO A 54 15.65 9.35 -9.58
C PRO A 54 14.17 9.13 -9.23
N VAL A 55 13.23 9.68 -10.01
CA VAL A 55 11.80 9.48 -9.81
C VAL A 55 11.38 8.03 -10.07
N PHE A 56 12.01 7.38 -11.06
CA PHE A 56 11.74 5.98 -11.36
C PHE A 56 12.28 5.05 -10.26
N ILE A 57 13.49 5.32 -9.78
CA ILE A 57 14.06 4.60 -8.62
C ILE A 57 13.15 4.77 -7.41
N ASN A 58 12.66 6.00 -7.16
CA ASN A 58 11.75 6.29 -6.05
C ASN A 58 10.45 5.49 -6.12
N PHE A 59 9.86 5.38 -7.31
CA PHE A 59 8.71 4.53 -7.56
C PHE A 59 9.02 3.06 -7.22
N CYS A 60 10.11 2.50 -7.73
CA CYS A 60 10.50 1.13 -7.39
C CYS A 60 10.68 0.94 -5.87
N CYS A 61 11.34 1.86 -5.19
CA CYS A 61 11.49 1.84 -3.73
C CYS A 61 10.13 1.86 -3.01
N SER A 62 9.18 2.68 -3.46
CA SER A 62 7.84 2.71 -2.86
C SER A 62 7.05 1.41 -3.03
N TRP A 63 7.22 0.72 -4.16
CA TRP A 63 6.61 -0.61 -4.37
C TRP A 63 7.28 -1.69 -3.53
N ILE A 64 8.60 -1.61 -3.32
CA ILE A 64 9.30 -2.51 -2.37
C ILE A 64 8.75 -2.30 -0.96
N VAL A 65 8.64 -1.04 -0.50
CA VAL A 65 8.06 -0.70 0.81
C VAL A 65 6.63 -1.21 0.92
N SER A 66 5.81 -1.02 -0.10
CA SER A 66 4.46 -1.57 -0.18
C SER A 66 4.48 -3.08 0.03
N SER A 67 5.27 -3.82 -0.75
CA SER A 67 5.37 -5.26 -0.62
C SER A 67 5.84 -5.71 0.76
N VAL A 68 6.82 -5.03 1.36
CA VAL A 68 7.25 -5.34 2.73
C VAL A 68 6.06 -5.16 3.68
N VAL A 69 5.36 -4.03 3.64
CA VAL A 69 4.22 -3.73 4.53
C VAL A 69 3.08 -4.73 4.40
N TYR A 70 2.72 -5.12 3.18
CA TYR A 70 1.71 -6.16 2.98
C TYR A 70 2.17 -7.55 3.45
N SER A 71 3.48 -7.82 3.41
CA SER A 71 4.09 -9.02 3.97
C SER A 71 4.38 -8.97 5.47
N LEU A 72 4.21 -7.82 6.15
CA LEU A 72 4.45 -7.65 7.61
C LEU A 72 3.43 -8.38 8.49
N LEU A 73 2.69 -9.37 7.99
CA LEU A 73 1.89 -10.28 8.81
C LEU A 73 2.85 -11.25 9.54
N TRP A 74 3.69 -10.66 10.39
CA TRP A 74 4.71 -11.30 11.19
C TRP A 74 3.99 -11.97 12.36
N VAL A 75 3.91 -13.29 12.32
CA VAL A 75 3.62 -14.07 13.52
C VAL A 75 4.84 -13.91 14.41
N PRO A 76 4.74 -13.31 15.61
CA PRO A 76 5.79 -13.43 16.58
C PRO A 76 5.87 -14.91 16.96
N THR A 77 6.78 -15.66 16.33
CA THR A 77 7.35 -16.82 17.00
C THR A 77 7.98 -16.26 18.26
N ARG A 78 7.30 -16.42 19.40
CA ARG A 78 8.01 -16.44 20.68
C ARG A 78 9.12 -17.46 20.48
N PHE A 79 10.35 -16.97 20.36
CA PHE A 79 11.53 -17.80 20.46
C PHE A 79 11.58 -18.24 21.93
N ASN A 80 10.84 -19.29 22.26
CA ASN A 80 11.01 -19.99 23.52
C ASN A 80 12.31 -20.76 23.35
N SER A 81 13.41 -20.06 23.59
CA SER A 81 14.76 -20.60 23.57
C SER A 81 14.87 -21.68 24.64
N SER A 82 14.61 -22.93 24.26
CA SER A 82 14.92 -24.07 25.13
C SER A 82 15.40 -25.33 24.39
N SER A 83 15.60 -25.28 23.08
CA SER A 83 16.35 -26.33 22.37
C SER A 83 17.17 -25.69 21.27
N GLY A 84 18.49 -25.89 21.35
CA GLY A 84 19.44 -25.47 20.33
C GLY A 84 19.21 -26.18 19.01
N ASP A 85 19.76 -25.57 17.96
CA ASP A 85 19.92 -26.07 16.60
C ASP A 85 18.64 -26.01 15.73
N ASP A 86 18.34 -24.81 15.22
CA ASP A 86 18.57 -24.46 13.80
C ASP A 86 18.12 -23.00 13.55
N LEU A 87 19.02 -22.21 12.95
CA LEU A 87 18.75 -20.84 12.51
C LEU A 87 17.92 -20.88 11.22
N GLU A 88 16.62 -21.18 11.33
CA GLU A 88 15.70 -21.06 10.21
C GLU A 88 15.16 -19.62 10.14
N LEU A 89 15.85 -18.77 9.38
CA LEU A 89 15.32 -17.51 8.88
C LEU A 89 14.24 -17.82 7.82
N SER A 90 13.08 -18.28 8.27
CA SER A 90 11.96 -18.66 7.40
C SER A 90 10.74 -17.82 7.74
N SER A 91 10.76 -16.57 7.27
CA SER A 91 9.56 -15.74 7.12
C SER A 91 8.75 -16.26 5.94
N VAL A 92 8.21 -17.47 6.07
CA VAL A 92 7.39 -18.08 5.01
C VAL A 92 5.98 -18.19 5.53
N TYR A 93 5.12 -17.32 4.99
CA TYR A 93 3.67 -17.49 4.85
C TYR A 93 3.22 -18.89 5.28
N ARG A 94 2.91 -19.06 6.57
CA ARG A 94 2.52 -20.35 7.09
C ARG A 94 1.18 -20.66 6.45
N GLY A 95 1.23 -21.47 5.39
CA GLY A 95 0.08 -21.87 4.61
C GLY A 95 -1.02 -22.31 5.55
N ARG A 96 -2.20 -21.72 5.31
CA ARG A 96 -3.48 -21.92 5.99
C ARG A 96 -3.98 -23.35 5.77
N SER A 97 -3.21 -24.34 6.24
CA SER A 97 -3.41 -25.75 5.90
C SER A 97 -4.37 -26.46 6.85
N ASP A 98 -4.61 -25.91 8.05
CA ASP A 98 -5.53 -26.52 9.02
C ASP A 98 -6.72 -25.60 9.35
N PRO A 99 -7.97 -26.01 9.05
CA PRO A 99 -9.17 -25.22 9.36
C PRO A 99 -9.45 -25.08 10.87
N LYS A 100 -8.73 -25.82 11.72
CA LYS A 100 -8.88 -25.77 13.18
C LYS A 100 -7.95 -24.77 13.87
N ASP A 101 -6.85 -24.40 13.22
CA ASP A 101 -5.89 -23.38 13.71
C ASP A 101 -6.09 -22.03 13.00
N LEU A 102 -7.31 -21.78 12.54
CA LEU A 102 -7.68 -20.61 11.72
C LEU A 102 -7.61 -19.26 12.47
N SER A 103 -7.35 -19.28 13.78
CA SER A 103 -7.15 -18.09 14.59
C SER A 103 -5.66 -17.91 14.88
N LEU A 104 -4.91 -17.50 13.86
CA LEU A 104 -3.82 -16.57 14.15
C LEU A 104 -4.52 -15.33 14.69
N ASN A 105 -4.53 -15.20 16.01
CA ASN A 105 -5.02 -14.03 16.70
C ASN A 105 -3.79 -13.13 16.85
N PRO A 106 -3.43 -12.33 15.81
CA PRO A 106 -2.31 -11.41 15.94
C PRO A 106 -2.57 -10.53 17.15
N SER A 107 -1.52 -10.12 17.86
CA SER A 107 -1.75 -9.20 18.96
C SER A 107 -2.45 -7.94 18.41
N PRO A 108 -3.41 -7.35 19.15
CA PRO A 108 -4.10 -6.16 18.69
C PRO A 108 -3.16 -5.01 18.29
N GLN A 109 -1.98 -4.95 18.92
CA GLN A 109 -0.94 -3.98 18.61
C GLN A 109 -0.28 -4.22 17.25
N GLU A 110 0.07 -5.46 16.93
CA GLU A 110 0.62 -5.82 15.60
C GLU A 110 -0.39 -5.54 14.49
N CYS A 111 -1.66 -5.89 14.75
CA CYS A 111 -2.75 -5.66 13.81
C CYS A 111 -2.96 -4.16 13.56
N LEU A 112 -2.89 -3.34 14.61
CA LEU A 112 -2.96 -1.89 14.50
C LEU A 112 -1.77 -1.31 13.71
N ILE A 113 -0.54 -1.76 13.99
CA ILE A 113 0.66 -1.31 13.28
C ILE A 113 0.53 -1.66 11.79
N GLN A 114 0.19 -2.90 11.45
CA GLN A 114 0.04 -3.33 10.06
C GLN A 114 -1.04 -2.50 9.34
N ALA A 115 -2.22 -2.35 9.95
CA ALA A 115 -3.31 -1.59 9.36
C ALA A 115 -2.94 -0.12 9.12
N SER A 116 -2.20 0.48 10.07
CA SER A 116 -1.73 1.86 9.95
C SER A 116 -0.72 2.06 8.81
N LEU A 117 0.21 1.12 8.64
CA LEU A 117 1.19 1.14 7.56
C LEU A 117 0.53 0.95 6.20
N ILE A 118 -0.44 0.04 6.08
CA ILE A 118 -1.20 -0.18 4.84
C ILE A 118 -1.95 1.08 4.43
N ASN A 119 -2.58 1.78 5.39
CA ASN A 119 -3.22 3.07 5.12
C ASN A 119 -2.24 4.14 4.63
N GLY A 120 -0.99 4.11 5.08
CA GLY A 120 0.08 5.00 4.57
C GLY A 120 0.62 4.59 3.20
N VAL A 121 0.70 3.29 2.90
CA VAL A 121 1.24 2.78 1.62
C VAL A 121 0.36 3.16 0.43
N LEU A 122 -0.97 3.15 0.59
CA LEU A 122 -1.90 3.53 -0.48
C LEU A 122 -1.60 4.92 -1.09
N PRO A 123 -1.51 6.00 -0.29
CA PRO A 123 -1.17 7.30 -0.85
C PRO A 123 0.29 7.41 -1.28
N LEU A 124 1.22 6.66 -0.68
CA LEU A 124 2.63 6.60 -1.10
C LEU A 124 2.75 6.14 -2.57
N THR A 125 2.17 4.99 -2.89
CA THR A 125 2.25 4.40 -4.23
C THR A 125 1.48 5.24 -5.26
N ALA A 126 0.35 5.83 -4.88
CA ALA A 126 -0.38 6.77 -5.73
C ALA A 126 0.48 8.01 -6.07
N CYS A 127 1.11 8.63 -5.08
CA CYS A 127 1.95 9.81 -5.27
C CYS A 127 3.19 9.51 -6.13
N THR A 128 3.86 8.37 -5.92
CA THR A 128 5.03 8.02 -6.73
C THR A 128 4.67 7.65 -8.17
N THR A 129 3.52 7.00 -8.38
CA THR A 129 2.98 6.72 -9.73
C THR A 129 2.69 8.02 -10.47
N LEU A 130 1.99 8.96 -9.83
CA LEU A 130 1.76 10.29 -10.39
C LEU A 130 3.08 11.02 -10.68
N GLY A 131 4.07 10.89 -9.79
CA GLY A 131 5.40 11.46 -10.00
C GLY A 131 6.07 10.97 -11.29
N ILE A 132 5.96 9.67 -11.61
CA ILE A 132 6.46 9.13 -12.90
C ILE A 132 5.71 9.77 -14.07
N VAL A 133 4.38 9.80 -14.02
CA VAL A 133 3.55 10.34 -15.11
C VAL A 133 3.91 11.81 -15.36
N VAL A 134 3.96 12.63 -14.31
CA VAL A 134 4.29 14.05 -14.44
C VAL A 134 5.73 14.24 -14.92
N GLN A 135 6.69 13.44 -14.46
CA GLN A 135 8.08 13.50 -14.94
C GLN A 135 8.18 13.13 -16.42
N LEU A 136 7.46 12.09 -16.87
CA LEU A 136 7.41 11.67 -18.27
C LEU A 136 6.80 12.78 -19.15
N LEU A 137 5.65 13.31 -18.77
CA LEU A 137 4.96 14.38 -19.48
C LEU A 137 5.79 15.67 -19.51
N SER A 138 6.46 16.01 -18.41
CA SER A 138 7.36 17.18 -18.35
C SER A 138 8.54 17.03 -19.31
N ASN A 139 9.13 15.84 -19.41
CA ASN A 139 10.21 15.57 -20.37
C ASN A 139 9.72 15.70 -21.82
N LEU A 140 8.53 15.15 -22.14
CA LEU A 140 7.92 15.27 -23.47
C LEU A 140 7.60 16.73 -23.83
N TYR A 141 7.06 17.48 -22.86
CA TYR A 141 6.78 18.91 -23.04
C TYR A 141 8.06 19.71 -23.29
N TYR A 142 9.14 19.41 -22.58
CA TYR A 142 10.40 20.10 -22.72
C TYR A 142 11.05 19.87 -24.08
N LEU A 143 11.05 18.62 -24.57
CA LEU A 143 11.50 18.29 -25.92
C LEU A 143 10.74 19.10 -26.99
N LYS A 144 9.45 19.38 -26.76
CA LYS A 144 8.61 20.18 -27.67
C LYS A 144 8.90 21.68 -27.60
N LYS A 145 9.32 22.22 -26.45
CA LYS A 145 9.46 23.68 -26.26
C LYS A 145 10.81 24.23 -26.70
N GLY A 146 11.85 23.40 -26.80
CA GLY A 146 13.16 23.77 -27.36
C GLY A 146 13.93 24.86 -26.62
N ASN A 147 13.43 25.37 -25.50
CA ASN A 147 14.02 26.51 -24.79
C ASN A 147 14.72 26.02 -23.52
N LEU A 148 16.06 25.93 -23.58
CA LEU A 148 16.86 25.06 -22.71
C LEU A 148 17.43 25.75 -21.46
N GLU A 149 17.60 27.07 -21.46
CA GLU A 149 18.58 27.69 -20.54
C GLU A 149 18.06 28.05 -19.13
N ASP A 150 16.81 28.48 -18.95
CA ASP A 150 16.33 28.92 -17.62
C ASP A 150 15.69 27.81 -16.73
N GLY A 151 15.69 26.56 -17.20
CA GLY A 151 14.87 25.49 -16.60
C GLY A 151 15.52 24.67 -15.47
N PHE A 152 16.85 24.68 -15.33
CA PHE A 152 17.56 23.67 -14.53
C PHE A 152 17.28 23.71 -13.03
N LYS A 153 17.33 24.89 -12.39
CA LYS A 153 17.06 25.02 -10.94
C LYS A 153 15.62 24.64 -10.59
N LYS A 154 14.66 25.07 -11.41
CA LYS A 154 13.24 24.73 -11.24
C LYS A 154 13.00 23.23 -11.40
N ARG A 155 13.67 22.59 -12.36
CA ARG A 155 13.61 21.14 -12.57
C ARG A 155 14.16 20.37 -11.37
N HIS A 156 15.29 20.79 -10.80
CA HIS A 156 15.85 20.14 -9.62
C HIS A 156 14.92 20.21 -8.41
N MET A 157 14.37 21.40 -8.11
CA MET A 157 13.39 21.58 -7.03
C MET A 157 12.14 20.73 -7.25
N PHE A 158 11.65 20.66 -8.48
CA PHE A 158 10.50 19.84 -8.85
C PHE A 158 10.78 18.34 -8.64
N THR A 159 11.92 17.84 -9.12
CA THR A 159 12.34 16.44 -8.91
C THR A 159 12.52 16.11 -7.44
N LEU A 160 13.13 17.00 -6.64
CA LEU A 160 13.27 16.82 -5.20
C LEU A 160 11.90 16.72 -4.51
N SER A 161 10.95 17.58 -4.90
CA SER A 161 9.58 17.54 -4.38
C SER A 161 8.90 16.20 -4.69
N LEU A 162 9.05 15.66 -5.91
CA LEU A 162 8.52 14.35 -6.28
C LEU A 162 9.17 13.19 -5.52
N LEU A 163 10.38 13.40 -4.99
CA LEU A 163 11.10 12.40 -4.20
C LEU A 163 10.62 12.38 -2.75
N VAL A 164 10.51 13.57 -2.12
CA VAL A 164 10.26 13.71 -0.67
C VAL A 164 8.78 13.67 -0.32
N PHE A 165 7.93 14.30 -1.13
CA PHE A 165 6.51 14.44 -0.85
C PHE A 165 5.79 13.11 -0.59
N PRO A 166 5.99 12.04 -1.39
CA PRO A 166 5.29 10.76 -1.17
C PRO A 166 5.56 10.14 0.22
N TYR A 167 6.78 10.28 0.74
CA TYR A 167 7.14 9.75 2.06
C TYR A 167 6.58 10.59 3.22
N LEU A 168 6.46 11.91 3.03
CA LEU A 168 5.79 12.75 4.01
C LEU A 168 4.30 12.39 4.12
N VAL A 169 3.64 12.16 2.98
CA VAL A 169 2.25 11.70 2.96
C VAL A 169 2.12 10.31 3.59
N PHE A 170 3.02 9.37 3.28
CA PHE A 170 3.09 8.06 3.92
C PHE A 170 3.16 8.16 5.45
N LEU A 171 4.09 8.95 5.98
CA LEU A 171 4.29 9.11 7.41
C LEU A 171 3.08 9.79 8.08
N LEU A 172 2.51 10.81 7.44
CA LEU A 172 1.33 11.50 7.96
C LEU A 172 0.13 10.54 8.07
N PHE A 173 -0.18 9.78 7.02
CA PHE A 173 -1.30 8.84 7.03
C PHE A 173 -1.09 7.67 7.99
N THR A 174 0.15 7.18 8.10
CA THR A 174 0.51 6.16 9.09
C THR A 174 0.32 6.69 10.50
N LEU A 175 0.87 7.87 10.80
CA LEU A 175 0.78 8.49 12.13
C LEU A 175 -0.67 8.76 12.53
N VAL A 176 -1.46 9.36 11.63
CA VAL A 176 -2.89 9.61 11.86
C VAL A 176 -3.63 8.29 12.11
N SER A 177 -3.32 7.23 11.35
CA SER A 177 -3.94 5.90 11.55
C SER A 177 -3.58 5.27 12.90
N VAL A 178 -2.32 5.40 13.34
CA VAL A 178 -1.88 4.91 14.66
C VAL A 178 -2.55 5.69 15.79
N VAL A 179 -2.62 7.01 15.69
CA VAL A 179 -3.22 7.88 16.72
C VAL A 179 -4.73 7.65 16.84
N VAL A 180 -5.40 7.39 15.72
CA VAL A 180 -6.85 7.19 15.69
C VAL A 180 -7.23 5.76 16.08
N GLY A 181 -6.41 4.75 15.73
CA GLY A 181 -6.68 3.37 16.10
C GLY A 181 -6.34 3.06 17.55
N SER A 182 -7.14 2.19 18.19
CA SER A 182 -6.89 1.73 19.56
C SER A 182 -6.47 0.26 19.56
N PRO A 183 -5.35 -0.10 20.23
CA PRO A 183 -5.03 -1.51 20.47
C PRO A 183 -5.88 -2.11 21.60
N ILE A 184 -6.53 -1.28 22.42
CA ILE A 184 -7.35 -1.67 23.56
C ILE A 184 -8.80 -1.36 23.20
N ALA A 185 -9.41 -2.29 22.49
CA ALA A 185 -10.83 -2.19 22.14
C ALA A 185 -11.59 -3.45 22.59
N VAL A 186 -10.96 -4.30 23.39
CA VAL A 186 -11.51 -5.56 23.88
C VAL A 186 -11.36 -5.56 25.41
N ASP A 187 -12.49 -5.60 26.11
CA ASP A 187 -12.52 -5.68 27.58
C ASP A 187 -11.99 -7.04 28.07
N ALA A 188 -11.73 -7.19 29.37
CA ALA A 188 -11.31 -8.43 30.03
C ALA A 188 -12.19 -9.64 29.68
N ASN A 189 -13.46 -9.39 29.35
CA ASN A 189 -14.45 -10.39 28.94
C ASN A 189 -14.46 -10.70 27.43
N ARG A 190 -13.48 -10.20 26.66
CA ARG A 190 -13.45 -10.26 25.19
C ARG A 190 -14.61 -9.55 24.49
N ILE A 191 -15.29 -8.64 25.17
CA ILE A 191 -16.39 -7.86 24.59
C ILE A 191 -15.79 -6.60 23.96
N PRO A 192 -16.08 -6.31 22.67
CA PRO A 192 -15.61 -5.08 22.05
C PRO A 192 -16.21 -3.87 22.76
N ILE A 193 -15.36 -2.92 23.15
CA ILE A 193 -15.78 -1.69 23.84
C ILE A 193 -16.51 -0.81 22.81
N PRO A 194 -17.79 -0.46 23.01
CA PRO A 194 -18.53 0.38 22.09
C PRO A 194 -17.84 1.75 21.96
N ASN A 195 -17.83 2.33 20.75
CA ASN A 195 -17.16 3.60 20.40
C ASN A 195 -15.61 3.57 20.36
N SER A 196 -14.99 2.39 20.21
CA SER A 196 -13.54 2.29 20.01
C SER A 196 -13.18 1.97 18.56
N ASN A 197 -12.14 2.61 18.03
CA ASN A 197 -11.61 2.33 16.69
C ASN A 197 -10.80 1.04 16.73
N LEU A 198 -11.47 -0.09 16.51
CA LEU A 198 -10.89 -1.41 16.62
C LEU A 198 -10.15 -1.78 15.31
N ALA A 199 -8.88 -2.15 15.45
CA ALA A 199 -8.16 -2.87 14.40
C ALA A 199 -8.63 -4.33 14.42
N ILE A 200 -9.30 -4.76 13.35
CA ILE A 200 -9.82 -6.12 13.20
C ILE A 200 -8.97 -6.84 12.15
N PRO A 201 -8.58 -8.10 12.40
CA PRO A 201 -7.96 -8.92 11.36
C PRO A 201 -8.97 -9.12 10.22
N GLY A 202 -8.64 -8.56 9.05
CA GLY A 202 -9.37 -8.83 7.83
C GLY A 202 -8.94 -10.16 7.21
N VAL A 203 -9.45 -10.42 6.01
CA VAL A 203 -9.11 -11.63 5.25
C VAL A 203 -7.62 -11.68 4.88
N PHE A 204 -7.08 -10.55 4.39
CA PHE A 204 -5.73 -10.45 3.84
C PHE A 204 -4.79 -9.64 4.73
N TYR A 205 -5.34 -8.70 5.48
CA TYR A 205 -4.60 -7.75 6.30
C TYR A 205 -5.52 -7.17 7.38
N CYS A 206 -4.92 -6.60 8.41
CA CYS A 206 -5.65 -5.86 9.43
C CYS A 206 -6.26 -4.56 8.89
N VAL A 207 -7.50 -4.28 9.30
CA VAL A 207 -8.24 -3.07 8.90
C VAL A 207 -8.73 -2.36 10.15
N ILE A 208 -8.61 -1.04 10.18
CA ILE A 208 -9.18 -0.21 11.23
C ILE A 208 -10.65 0.07 10.87
N VAL A 209 -11.57 -0.44 11.69
CA VAL A 209 -13.01 -0.15 11.55
C VAL A 209 -13.34 1.02 12.47
N LEU A 210 -13.79 2.12 11.88
CA LEU A 210 -14.32 3.27 12.63
C LEU A 210 -15.80 3.01 12.96
N ASP A 211 -16.17 3.18 14.22
CA ASP A 211 -17.56 3.07 14.64
C ASP A 211 -18.37 4.27 14.11
N ASN A 212 -19.41 3.98 13.33
CA ASN A 212 -20.18 4.97 12.57
C ASN A 212 -21.21 5.72 13.44
N LEU A 213 -21.26 5.41 14.75
CA LEU A 213 -22.21 5.96 15.72
C LEU A 213 -21.96 7.43 16.07
N THR A 214 -20.74 7.93 15.90
CA THR A 214 -20.47 9.37 15.96
C THR A 214 -20.84 10.00 14.61
N GLY A 215 -22.05 10.57 14.52
CA GLY A 215 -22.69 11.09 13.31
C GLY A 215 -21.98 12.21 12.51
N SER A 216 -20.67 12.39 12.63
CA SER A 216 -19.88 13.25 11.75
C SER A 216 -19.61 12.55 10.42
N ARG A 217 -20.55 12.69 9.48
CA ARG A 217 -20.57 12.06 8.14
C ARG A 217 -19.37 12.37 7.22
N MET A 218 -18.46 13.29 7.57
CA MET A 218 -17.58 13.87 6.56
C MET A 218 -16.24 13.18 6.36
N PHE A 219 -15.64 12.50 7.34
CA PHE A 219 -14.31 11.90 7.15
C PHE A 219 -14.11 10.64 7.99
N SER A 220 -14.72 9.52 7.55
CA SER A 220 -14.24 8.22 8.04
C SER A 220 -12.81 8.05 7.55
N LEU A 221 -11.87 7.84 8.47
CA LEU A 221 -10.45 7.66 8.18
C LEU A 221 -10.21 6.54 7.15
N ALA A 222 -11.08 5.53 7.12
CA ALA A 222 -11.04 4.46 6.12
C ALA A 222 -11.36 4.95 4.70
N ARG A 223 -12.15 6.03 4.56
CA ARG A 223 -12.47 6.64 3.26
C ARG A 223 -11.47 7.72 2.84
N ALA A 224 -10.71 8.29 3.77
CA ALA A 224 -9.76 9.35 3.45
C ALA A 224 -8.68 8.92 2.43
N PRO A 225 -8.03 7.74 2.55
CA PRO A 225 -7.13 7.23 1.52
C PRO A 225 -7.82 7.02 0.17
N VAL A 226 -9.07 6.57 0.18
CA VAL A 226 -9.86 6.37 -1.06
C VAL A 226 -10.17 7.70 -1.72
N PHE A 227 -10.63 8.71 -0.96
CA PHE A 227 -10.88 10.05 -1.49
C PHE A 227 -9.61 10.73 -1.97
N LEU A 228 -8.51 10.58 -1.25
CA LEU A 228 -7.21 11.10 -1.65
C LEU A 228 -6.75 10.42 -2.95
N SER A 229 -6.87 9.10 -3.05
CA SER A 229 -6.56 8.34 -4.26
C SER A 229 -7.43 8.78 -5.44
N LEU A 230 -8.75 8.92 -5.24
CA LEU A 230 -9.69 9.44 -6.25
C LEU A 230 -9.33 10.87 -6.68
N ALA A 231 -8.98 11.74 -5.73
CA ALA A 231 -8.55 13.10 -6.03
C ALA A 231 -7.25 13.11 -6.84
N PHE A 232 -6.28 12.27 -6.51
CA PHE A 232 -5.05 12.13 -7.29
C PHE A 232 -5.30 11.56 -8.69
N CYS A 233 -6.16 10.55 -8.83
CA CYS A 233 -6.59 10.04 -10.13
C CYS A 233 -7.26 11.15 -10.96
N ALA A 234 -8.14 11.95 -10.36
CA ALA A 234 -8.80 13.06 -11.03
C ALA A 234 -7.78 14.14 -11.46
N LEU A 235 -6.83 14.51 -10.59
CA LEU A 235 -5.76 15.45 -10.93
C LEU A 235 -4.87 14.92 -12.05
N SER A 236 -4.55 13.62 -12.06
CA SER A 236 -3.79 12.97 -13.14
C SER A 236 -4.54 13.07 -14.47
N LEU A 237 -5.83 12.73 -14.49
CA LEU A 237 -6.67 12.79 -15.69
C LEU A 237 -6.84 14.23 -16.20
N LEU A 238 -7.00 15.21 -15.30
CA LEU A 238 -7.05 16.62 -15.68
C LEU A 238 -5.73 17.08 -16.30
N PHE A 239 -4.61 16.66 -15.74
CA PHE A 239 -3.30 16.99 -16.28
C PHE A 239 -3.07 16.35 -17.66
N GLU A 240 -3.43 15.09 -17.83
CA GLU A 240 -3.40 14.41 -19.14
C GLU A 240 -4.31 15.10 -20.16
N GLY A 241 -5.53 15.46 -19.77
CA GLY A 241 -6.50 16.15 -20.64
C GLY A 241 -6.02 17.52 -21.09
N THR A 242 -5.47 18.33 -20.17
CA THR A 242 -4.89 19.64 -20.51
C THR A 242 -3.65 19.49 -21.41
N PHE A 243 -2.82 18.47 -21.18
CA PHE A 243 -1.68 18.17 -22.02
C PHE A 243 -2.12 17.83 -23.46
N ILE A 244 -3.07 16.92 -23.64
CA ILE A 244 -3.61 16.52 -24.96
C ILE A 244 -4.25 17.73 -25.67
N ALA A 245 -5.06 18.52 -24.96
CA ALA A 245 -5.66 19.72 -25.53
C ALA A 245 -4.60 20.71 -26.04
N SER A 246 -3.51 20.90 -25.28
CA SER A 246 -2.39 21.75 -25.69
C SER A 246 -1.61 21.19 -26.90
N LEU A 247 -1.61 19.87 -27.09
CA LEU A 247 -1.02 19.24 -28.27
C LEU A 247 -1.90 19.49 -29.50
N CYS A 248 -3.22 19.28 -29.39
CA CYS A 248 -4.17 19.47 -30.48
C CYS A 248 -4.23 20.92 -30.97
N GLN A 249 -4.25 21.89 -30.06
CA GLN A 249 -4.32 23.31 -30.44
C GLN A 249 -3.13 23.75 -31.30
N ARG A 250 -1.96 23.13 -31.12
CA ARG A 250 -0.73 23.49 -31.83
C ARG A 250 -0.59 22.85 -33.21
N ASN A 251 -1.31 21.78 -33.50
CA ASN A 251 -1.31 21.18 -34.84
C ASN A 251 -2.19 21.97 -35.83
N HIS A 252 -3.04 22.87 -35.33
CA HIS A 252 -3.91 23.72 -36.13
C HIS A 252 -3.37 25.14 -36.37
N SER A 253 -2.23 25.49 -35.77
CA SER A 253 -1.54 26.78 -35.91
C SER A 253 -0.27 26.63 -36.73
#